data_AF-A0A9J7MTQ5-F1
#
_entry.id   AF-A0A9J7MTQ5-F1
#
_cell.length_a   1.000
_cell.length_b   1.000
_cell.length_c   1.000
_cell.angle_alpha   90.00
_cell.angle_beta   90.00
_cell.angle_gamma   90.00
#
_symmetry.space_group_name_H-M   'P 1'
#
loop_
_entity.id
_entity.type
_entity.pdbx_description
1 polymer ?
#
loop_
_entity_poly.entity_id
_entity_poly.type
_entity_poly.pdbx_seq_one_letter_code
_entity_poly.pdbx_strand_id
1 'polypeptide(L)'
;MFHASISAKAKAEILEEFRTGSVRIVVSTIAFGMGIDIPDVHGVVVYHVPTTIGQLYQEVGRAGRNGEQASAAIFHGKADLKKAAKDVTGFIQNKGCLREELLKCLGQEMQDQPEQCCNTEEDDIDPDDPSYSTFIFLSYTGPQPDGNQRPRPIYQKRRQDTHMGNELKDKLRELRDEWYVQRPELLLFGPEAIMAEETITSIESKCRSIHSLDDLNKINGIPEDKGEEILGAINQLFPEEQRRTARARRRRGRGVRGALQDITNIQ
;
A
#
# COMPACT_ATOMS: atom_id res chain seq x y z
N MET A 1 -7.37 26.03 -0.96
CA MET A 1 -8.01 24.79 -0.48
C MET A 1 -8.30 23.91 -1.68
N PHE A 2 -7.94 22.63 -1.62
CA PHE A 2 -8.15 21.65 -2.68
C PHE A 2 -9.00 20.50 -2.12
N HIS A 3 -10.20 20.27 -2.65
CA HIS A 3 -11.09 19.22 -2.16
C HIS A 3 -12.06 18.76 -3.26
N ALA A 4 -12.86 17.74 -2.98
CA ALA A 4 -13.76 17.14 -3.98
C ALA A 4 -14.70 18.15 -4.64
N SER A 5 -15.25 19.07 -3.83
CA SER A 5 -16.33 20.00 -4.22
C SER A 5 -15.90 21.22 -5.04
N ILE A 6 -14.61 21.46 -5.25
CA ILE A 6 -14.17 22.54 -6.17
C ILE A 6 -14.27 22.07 -7.62
N SER A 7 -14.58 23.01 -8.53
CA SER A 7 -14.73 22.71 -9.96
C SER A 7 -13.45 22.17 -10.58
N ALA A 8 -13.56 21.40 -11.66
CA ALA A 8 -12.40 20.87 -12.37
C ALA A 8 -11.47 21.99 -12.87
N LYS A 9 -12.05 23.11 -13.33
CA LYS A 9 -11.29 24.30 -13.73
C LYS A 9 -10.48 24.89 -12.57
N ALA A 10 -11.11 25.08 -11.42
CA ALA A 10 -10.43 25.59 -10.23
C ALA A 10 -9.34 24.63 -9.72
N LYS A 11 -9.55 23.31 -9.81
CA LYS A 11 -8.51 22.31 -9.51
C LYS A 11 -7.30 22.48 -10.42
N ALA A 12 -7.51 22.62 -11.72
CA ALA A 12 -6.43 22.80 -12.69
C ALA A 12 -5.65 24.10 -12.45
N GLU A 13 -6.36 25.21 -12.17
CA GLU A 13 -5.74 26.50 -11.85
C GLU A 13 -4.86 26.42 -10.59
N ILE A 14 -5.38 25.86 -9.49
CA ILE A 14 -4.61 25.69 -8.25
C ILE A 14 -3.38 24.81 -8.47
N LEU A 15 -3.49 23.75 -9.28
CA LEU A 15 -2.37 22.86 -9.56
C LEU A 15 -1.29 23.54 -10.37
N GLU A 16 -1.67 24.33 -11.38
CA GLU A 16 -0.72 25.10 -12.18
C GLU A 16 -0.04 26.20 -11.34
N GLU A 17 -0.82 26.92 -10.52
CA GLU A 17 -0.28 27.92 -9.60
C GLU A 17 0.68 27.31 -8.58
N PHE A 18 0.38 26.11 -8.06
CA PHE A 18 1.26 25.41 -7.14
C PHE A 18 2.53 24.93 -7.84
N ARG A 19 2.40 24.37 -9.05
CA ARG A 19 3.54 23.89 -9.87
C ARG A 19 4.48 25.01 -10.31
N THR A 20 3.93 26.18 -10.60
CA THR A 20 4.72 27.38 -10.97
C THR A 20 5.29 28.12 -9.76
N GLY A 21 4.93 27.70 -8.54
CA GLY A 21 5.33 28.35 -7.29
C GLY A 21 4.57 29.64 -6.96
N SER A 22 3.58 30.02 -7.78
CA SER A 22 2.68 31.16 -7.50
C SER A 22 1.86 30.93 -6.23
N VAL A 23 1.47 29.68 -5.98
CA VAL A 23 0.97 29.20 -4.69
C VAL A 23 2.06 28.39 -4.01
N ARG A 24 2.37 28.70 -2.75
CA ARG A 24 3.41 28.01 -1.98
C ARG A 24 2.88 26.87 -1.10
N ILE A 25 1.59 26.92 -0.73
CA ILE A 25 0.97 25.95 0.17
C ILE A 25 -0.41 25.61 -0.36
N VAL A 26 -0.67 24.31 -0.47
CA VAL A 26 -2.01 23.78 -0.77
C VAL A 26 -2.47 22.92 0.40
N VAL A 27 -3.68 23.21 0.87
CA VAL A 27 -4.35 22.43 1.91
C VAL A 27 -5.38 21.51 1.24
N SER A 28 -5.31 20.20 1.51
CA SER A 28 -6.17 19.17 0.92
C SER A 28 -6.69 18.18 1.95
N THR A 29 -7.91 17.67 1.77
CA THR A 29 -8.58 16.71 2.68
C THR A 29 -8.22 15.25 2.41
N ILE A 30 -7.74 14.97 1.20
CA ILE A 30 -7.17 13.69 0.80
C ILE A 30 -5.85 14.06 0.12
N ALA A 31 -4.78 13.33 0.42
CA ALA A 31 -3.53 13.45 -0.32
C ALA A 31 -3.88 13.42 -1.81
N PHE A 32 -3.64 14.53 -2.53
CA PHE A 32 -3.96 14.74 -3.95
C PHE A 32 -4.12 13.41 -4.68
N GLY A 33 -5.35 13.01 -5.05
CA GLY A 33 -5.65 11.65 -5.53
C GLY A 33 -4.57 11.05 -6.43
N MET A 34 -4.35 9.73 -6.34
CA MET A 34 -3.36 8.99 -7.12
C MET A 34 -3.34 9.49 -8.58
N GLY A 35 -2.27 10.18 -8.99
CA GLY A 35 -2.14 10.74 -10.35
C GLY A 35 -1.56 12.15 -10.45
N ILE A 36 -1.50 12.92 -9.35
CA ILE A 36 -0.82 14.23 -9.35
C ILE A 36 0.63 14.04 -8.91
N ASP A 37 1.54 14.18 -9.88
CA ASP A 37 2.99 14.10 -9.68
C ASP A 37 3.61 15.51 -9.78
N ILE A 38 3.95 16.07 -8.62
CA ILE A 38 4.66 17.34 -8.46
C ILE A 38 5.99 16.99 -7.77
N PRO A 39 7.09 16.94 -8.53
CA PRO A 39 8.34 16.33 -8.04
C PRO A 39 9.04 17.16 -6.96
N ASP A 40 8.80 18.48 -6.93
CA ASP A 40 9.49 19.51 -6.14
C ASP A 40 8.72 19.92 -4.87
N VAL A 41 8.01 18.99 -4.24
CA VAL A 41 7.35 19.25 -2.95
C VAL A 41 8.37 19.13 -1.80
N HIS A 42 8.69 20.26 -1.16
CA HIS A 42 9.68 20.30 -0.05
C HIS A 42 9.11 19.86 1.30
N GLY A 43 7.78 19.87 1.44
CA GLY A 43 7.13 19.72 2.73
C GLY A 43 5.74 19.09 2.63
N VAL A 44 5.45 18.15 3.52
CA VAL A 44 4.10 17.63 3.74
C VAL A 44 3.71 17.79 5.20
N VAL A 45 2.53 18.33 5.46
CA VAL A 45 1.96 18.43 6.81
C VAL A 45 0.71 17.56 6.86
N VAL A 46 0.78 16.50 7.65
CA VAL A 46 -0.33 15.60 7.96
C VAL A 46 -1.04 16.13 9.20
N TYR A 47 -2.14 16.86 8.99
CA TYR A 47 -2.90 17.50 10.06
C TYR A 47 -4.04 16.62 10.59
N HIS A 48 -3.72 15.35 10.88
CA HIS A 48 -4.61 14.38 11.53
C HIS A 48 -3.78 13.15 11.94
N VAL A 49 -4.34 12.27 12.77
CA VAL A 49 -3.75 10.94 12.98
C VAL A 49 -4.16 10.02 11.81
N PRO A 50 -3.20 9.47 11.05
CA PRO A 50 -3.50 8.54 9.96
C PRO A 50 -4.24 7.30 10.46
N THR A 51 -5.07 6.70 9.59
CA THR A 51 -5.81 5.48 9.94
C THR A 51 -4.89 4.26 9.96
N THR A 52 -3.88 4.26 9.10
CA THR A 52 -2.88 3.19 8.96
C THR A 52 -1.49 3.77 8.67
N ILE A 53 -0.44 3.01 8.97
CA ILE A 53 0.94 3.37 8.58
C ILE A 53 1.08 3.47 7.05
N GLY A 54 0.37 2.64 6.29
CA GLY A 54 0.37 2.70 4.83
C GLY A 54 -0.19 4.03 4.30
N GLN A 55 -1.27 4.54 4.90
CA GLN A 55 -1.81 5.86 4.59
C GLN A 55 -0.78 6.96 4.87
N LEU A 56 -0.17 6.93 6.07
CA LEU A 56 0.89 7.87 6.43
C LEU A 56 2.01 7.87 5.39
N TYR A 57 2.50 6.68 5.03
CA TYR A 57 3.56 6.50 4.05
C TYR A 57 3.22 7.13 2.69
N GLN A 58 2.00 6.92 2.20
CA GLN A 58 1.55 7.52 0.94
C GLN A 58 1.42 9.04 1.01
N GLU A 59 1.03 9.59 2.15
CA GLU A 59 0.90 11.03 2.35
C GLU A 59 2.27 11.71 2.38
N VAL A 60 3.18 11.22 3.24
CA VAL A 60 4.52 11.80 3.39
C VAL A 60 5.40 11.55 2.16
N GLY A 61 5.22 10.43 1.46
CA GLY A 61 5.94 10.06 0.23
C GLY A 61 5.65 10.95 -0.99
N ARG A 62 4.87 12.02 -0.82
CA ARG A 62 4.67 13.06 -1.84
C ARG A 62 5.79 14.09 -1.84
N ALA A 63 6.50 14.25 -0.72
CA ALA A 63 7.61 15.16 -0.61
C ALA A 63 8.89 14.53 -1.19
N GLY A 64 9.80 15.35 -1.72
CA GLY A 64 11.15 14.93 -2.09
C GLY A 64 11.23 13.93 -3.25
N ARG A 65 10.25 13.93 -4.18
CA ARG A 65 10.24 13.04 -5.35
C ARG A 65 11.33 13.39 -6.37
N ASN A 66 11.84 14.62 -6.34
CA ASN A 66 13.03 15.07 -7.08
C ASN A 66 14.35 14.57 -6.46
N GLY A 67 14.30 13.87 -5.32
CA GLY A 67 15.47 13.40 -4.59
C GLY A 67 16.16 14.48 -3.75
N GLU A 68 15.63 15.70 -3.71
CA GLU A 68 16.09 16.72 -2.78
C GLU A 68 15.55 16.46 -1.38
N GLN A 69 16.18 17.09 -0.40
CA GLN A 69 15.73 16.99 0.98
C GLN A 69 14.31 17.56 1.14
N ALA A 70 13.45 16.77 1.76
CA ALA A 70 12.11 17.19 2.12
C ALA A 70 11.77 16.85 3.58
N SER A 71 10.74 17.51 4.10
CA SER A 71 10.28 17.31 5.48
C SER A 71 8.83 16.86 5.50
N ALA A 72 8.49 16.00 6.45
CA ALA A 72 7.12 15.63 6.75
C ALA A 72 6.84 15.84 8.24
N ALA A 73 5.69 16.43 8.55
CA ALA A 73 5.25 16.64 9.93
C ALA A 73 3.86 16.05 10.14
N ILE A 74 3.65 15.35 11.25
CA ILE A 74 2.36 14.81 11.66
C ILE A 74 1.92 15.55 12.91
N PHE A 75 0.78 16.22 12.83
CA PHE A 75 0.14 16.86 13.98
C PHE A 75 -0.93 15.93 14.54
N HIS A 76 -0.93 15.76 15.86
CA HIS A 76 -1.90 14.90 16.54
C HIS A 76 -2.24 15.44 17.92
N GLY A 77 -3.47 15.20 18.35
CA GLY A 77 -3.89 15.42 19.73
C GLY A 77 -3.96 14.11 20.52
N LYS A 78 -3.86 14.21 21.86
CA LYS A 78 -4.05 13.05 22.77
C LYS A 78 -5.40 12.34 22.55
N ALA A 79 -6.44 13.10 22.21
CA ALA A 79 -7.77 12.53 21.93
C ALA A 79 -7.80 11.70 20.63
N ASP A 80 -6.99 12.08 19.64
CA ASP A 80 -6.90 11.40 18.36
C ASP A 80 -6.10 10.11 18.50
N LEU A 81 -4.97 10.15 19.21
CA LEU A 81 -4.17 8.97 19.52
C LEU A 81 -4.93 7.89 20.29
N LYS A 82 -5.88 8.27 21.15
CA LYS A 82 -6.75 7.33 21.87
C LYS A 82 -7.68 6.55 20.94
N LYS A 83 -8.03 7.12 19.79
CA LYS A 83 -8.92 6.50 18.78
C LYS A 83 -8.15 5.80 17.67
N ALA A 84 -6.86 6.08 17.53
CA ALA A 84 -6.01 5.54 16.49
C ALA A 84 -5.69 4.05 16.70
N ALA A 85 -5.31 3.40 15.60
CA ALA A 85 -4.85 2.02 15.63
C ALA A 85 -3.53 1.90 16.41
N LYS A 86 -3.31 0.76 17.05
CA LYS A 86 -2.16 0.56 17.97
C LYS A 86 -0.81 0.69 17.27
N ASP A 87 -0.72 0.26 16.02
CA ASP A 87 0.46 0.39 15.17
C ASP A 87 0.77 1.86 14.87
N VAL A 88 -0.25 2.65 14.52
CA VAL A 88 -0.12 4.10 14.29
C VAL A 88 0.31 4.82 15.57
N THR A 89 -0.36 4.54 16.69
CA THR A 89 0.01 5.15 17.98
C THR A 89 1.42 4.76 18.40
N GLY A 90 1.79 3.49 18.21
CA GLY A 90 3.15 3.00 18.50
C GLY A 90 4.21 3.68 17.65
N PHE A 91 3.93 3.91 16.36
CA PHE A 91 4.82 4.65 15.46
C PHE A 91 4.98 6.12 15.89
N ILE A 92 3.87 6.82 16.14
CA ILE A 92 3.88 8.24 16.50
C ILE A 92 4.58 8.48 17.85
N GLN A 93 4.39 7.57 18.81
CA GLN A 93 4.98 7.66 20.14
C GLN A 93 6.40 7.05 20.21
N ASN A 94 6.94 6.59 19.09
CA ASN A 94 8.27 6.00 19.07
C ASN A 94 9.34 7.07 19.36
N LYS A 95 10.16 6.80 20.37
CA LYS A 95 11.30 7.65 20.76
C LYS A 95 12.58 7.30 19.99
N GLY A 96 12.59 6.17 19.30
CA GLY A 96 13.66 5.76 18.40
C GLY A 96 13.46 6.25 16.98
N CYS A 97 14.34 5.83 16.08
CA CYS A 97 14.35 6.29 14.69
C CYS A 97 13.02 5.98 13.97
N LEU A 98 12.27 7.03 13.61
CA LEU A 98 10.99 6.91 12.89
C LEU A 98 11.18 6.28 11.50
N ARG A 99 12.30 6.56 10.84
CA ARG A 99 12.65 5.93 9.55
C ARG A 99 12.82 4.43 9.72
N GLU A 100 13.52 4.00 10.76
CA GLU A 100 13.72 2.59 11.05
C GLU A 100 12.40 1.90 11.36
N GLU A 101 11.54 2.52 12.17
CA GLU A 101 10.21 1.98 12.48
C GLU A 101 9.32 1.88 11.24
N LEU A 102 9.34 2.90 10.38
CA LEU A 102 8.60 2.89 9.12
C LEU A 102 9.08 1.75 8.22
N LEU A 103 10.40 1.56 8.10
CA LEU A 103 10.99 0.48 7.32
C LEU A 103 10.62 -0.89 7.91
N LYS A 104 10.63 -1.05 9.24
CA LYS A 104 10.17 -2.28 9.91
C LYS A 104 8.70 -2.59 9.57
N CYS A 105 7.82 -1.59 9.59
CA CYS A 105 6.42 -1.77 9.18
C CYS A 105 6.28 -2.23 7.72
N LEU A 106 7.24 -1.87 6.86
CA LEU A 106 7.30 -2.28 5.45
C LEU A 106 8.08 -3.59 5.22
N GLY A 107 8.60 -4.23 6.28
CA GLY A 107 9.46 -5.42 6.14
C GLY A 107 10.81 -5.11 5.47
N GLN A 108 11.30 -3.89 5.62
CA GLN A 108 12.60 -3.41 5.16
C GLN A 108 13.56 -3.26 6.35
N GLU A 109 14.85 -3.39 6.07
CA GLU A 109 15.91 -3.06 7.01
C GLU A 109 16.59 -1.76 6.57
N MET A 110 17.03 -0.95 7.52
CA MET A 110 17.74 0.29 7.25
C MET A 110 19.12 -0.05 6.67
N GLN A 111 19.39 0.37 5.44
CA GLN A 111 20.67 0.13 4.77
C GLN A 111 21.70 1.22 5.10
N ASP A 112 21.23 2.48 5.18
CA ASP A 112 22.05 3.65 5.49
C ASP A 112 21.29 4.56 6.48
N GLN A 113 22.03 5.17 7.41
CA GLN A 113 21.47 6.18 8.31
C GLN A 113 21.78 7.58 7.74
N PRO A 114 20.78 8.35 7.29
CA PRO A 114 21.04 9.69 6.75
C PRO A 114 21.53 10.63 7.83
N GLU A 115 22.36 11.61 7.46
CA GLU A 115 22.82 12.68 8.36
C GLU A 115 21.67 13.47 9.00
N GLN A 116 20.50 13.54 8.33
CA GLN A 116 19.31 14.26 8.80
C GLN A 116 18.10 13.33 8.80
N CYS A 117 18.00 12.48 9.83
CA CYS A 117 17.09 11.33 9.81
C CYS A 117 15.68 11.63 10.37
N CYS A 118 15.56 11.91 11.67
CA CYS A 118 14.31 12.28 12.36
C CYS A 118 14.65 12.98 13.68
N ASN A 119 13.75 13.84 14.18
CA ASN A 119 13.97 14.64 15.40
C ASN A 119 13.82 13.80 16.68
N THR A 120 14.70 12.84 16.90
CA THR A 120 14.73 12.09 18.16
C THR A 120 15.76 12.61 19.18
N GLU A 121 16.44 13.72 18.90
CA GLU A 121 17.50 14.27 19.76
C GLU A 121 17.14 15.57 20.52
N GLU A 122 15.90 16.07 20.46
CA GLU A 122 15.50 17.18 21.34
C GLU A 122 14.96 16.63 22.67
N ASP A 123 15.87 16.46 23.63
CA ASP A 123 15.65 15.94 25.00
C ASP A 123 14.70 16.81 25.88
N ASP A 124 14.24 17.96 25.39
CA ASP A 124 13.43 18.94 26.14
C ASP A 124 11.94 19.01 25.69
N ILE A 125 11.43 18.00 24.97
CA ILE A 125 10.05 18.04 24.47
C ILE A 125 9.08 17.37 25.46
N ASP A 126 8.20 18.17 26.06
CA ASP A 126 7.12 17.69 26.93
C ASP A 126 6.12 16.84 26.12
N PRO A 127 6.04 15.51 26.35
CA PRO A 127 5.09 14.64 25.66
C PRO A 127 3.63 14.96 26.05
N ASP A 128 3.42 15.78 27.09
CA ASP A 128 2.11 16.25 27.49
C ASP A 128 1.66 17.56 26.83
N ASP A 129 2.50 18.22 26.02
CA ASP A 129 2.15 19.44 25.29
C ASP A 129 1.07 19.16 24.21
N PRO A 130 -0.10 19.82 24.25
CA PRO A 130 -1.14 19.69 23.22
C PRO A 130 -0.73 20.15 21.81
N SER A 131 0.46 20.73 21.64
CA SER A 131 1.03 21.24 20.38
C SER A 131 1.90 20.22 19.64
N TYR A 132 2.06 19.00 20.17
CA TYR A 132 3.11 18.09 19.71
C TYR A 132 2.97 17.72 18.22
N SER A 133 4.09 17.85 17.51
CA SER A 133 4.23 17.47 16.11
C SER A 133 5.38 16.47 15.97
N THR A 134 5.10 15.36 15.28
CA THR A 134 6.10 14.33 14.97
C THR A 134 6.75 14.69 13.64
N PHE A 135 8.05 14.95 13.64
CA PHE A 135 8.80 15.32 12.44
C PHE A 135 9.57 14.14 11.86
N ILE A 136 9.26 13.82 10.61
CA ILE A 136 9.98 12.86 9.78
C ILE A 136 10.79 13.66 8.75
N PHE A 137 12.13 13.62 8.84
CA PHE A 137 12.96 14.19 7.79
C PHE A 137 13.13 13.16 6.67
N LEU A 138 12.62 13.49 5.50
CA LEU A 138 12.79 12.72 4.28
C LEU A 138 13.98 13.28 3.51
N SER A 139 15.21 13.11 4.03
CA SER A 139 16.41 13.29 3.22
C SER A 139 16.78 11.96 2.57
N TYR A 140 16.90 11.94 1.25
CA TYR A 140 17.66 10.93 0.52
C TYR A 140 18.89 11.61 -0.08
N THR A 141 20.07 11.41 0.52
CA THR A 141 21.36 11.83 -0.05
C THR A 141 22.05 10.70 -0.81
N GLY A 142 21.35 9.59 -1.05
CA GLY A 142 21.89 8.45 -1.79
C GLY A 142 22.15 8.79 -3.26
N PRO A 143 23.01 8.02 -3.94
CA PRO A 143 23.33 8.25 -5.35
C PRO A 143 22.04 8.34 -6.18
N GLN A 144 21.90 9.42 -6.93
CA GLN A 144 20.86 9.56 -7.95
C GLN A 144 20.87 8.28 -8.80
N PRO A 145 19.75 7.56 -8.93
CA PRO A 145 19.73 6.37 -9.78
C PRO A 145 20.15 6.81 -11.19
N ASP A 146 21.21 6.20 -11.71
CA ASP A 146 21.61 6.34 -13.12
C ASP A 146 20.32 6.23 -13.96
N GLY A 147 20.09 7.19 -14.86
CA GLY A 147 18.84 7.33 -15.62
C GLY A 147 18.44 6.10 -16.45
N ASN A 148 19.28 5.07 -16.49
CA ASN A 148 19.02 3.75 -17.07
C ASN A 148 18.66 2.63 -16.05
N GLN A 149 18.62 2.92 -14.75
CA GLN A 149 18.24 1.96 -13.72
C GLN A 149 16.85 2.29 -13.18
N ARG A 150 15.85 1.58 -13.70
CA ARG A 150 14.56 1.45 -13.00
C ARG A 150 14.84 0.91 -11.59
N PRO A 151 14.25 1.47 -10.53
CA PRO A 151 14.40 0.92 -9.18
C PRO A 151 14.06 -0.58 -9.21
N ARG A 152 14.97 -1.41 -8.68
CA ARG A 152 14.73 -2.85 -8.61
C ARG A 152 13.63 -3.12 -7.57
N PRO A 153 12.62 -3.95 -7.89
CA PRO A 153 11.59 -4.30 -6.92
C PRO A 153 12.20 -4.98 -5.69
N ILE A 154 11.68 -4.59 -4.52
CA ILE A 154 12.06 -5.06 -3.18
C ILE A 154 11.88 -6.59 -3.04
N TYR A 155 12.85 -7.24 -2.36
CA TYR A 155 13.17 -8.68 -2.42
C TYR A 155 12.43 -9.60 -1.39
N GLN A 156 12.41 -10.91 -1.74
CA GLN A 156 11.63 -12.06 -1.25
C GLN A 156 12.09 -12.76 0.05
N LYS A 157 11.16 -13.51 0.69
CA LYS A 157 11.33 -14.90 1.23
C LYS A 157 9.92 -15.54 1.40
N ARG A 158 9.55 -16.74 0.91
CA ARG A 158 10.29 -17.94 0.46
C ARG A 158 9.48 -18.79 -0.55
N ARG A 159 10.23 -19.37 -1.51
CA ARG A 159 10.04 -20.64 -2.24
C ARG A 159 9.10 -20.69 -3.45
N GLN A 160 9.63 -20.35 -4.63
CA GLN A 160 9.24 -20.81 -6.00
C GLN A 160 7.79 -20.59 -6.49
N ASP A 161 6.82 -20.44 -5.58
CA ASP A 161 5.40 -20.26 -5.82
C ASP A 161 5.01 -18.78 -6.07
N THR A 162 5.91 -17.82 -5.79
CA THR A 162 5.63 -16.38 -5.88
C THR A 162 5.79 -15.78 -7.27
N HIS A 163 6.61 -16.36 -8.16
CA HIS A 163 6.76 -15.81 -9.51
C HIS A 163 5.44 -15.91 -10.29
N MET A 164 4.86 -17.12 -10.36
CA MET A 164 3.58 -17.30 -11.04
C MET A 164 2.40 -16.68 -10.30
N GLY A 165 2.49 -16.53 -8.97
CA GLY A 165 1.50 -15.77 -8.20
C GLY A 165 1.53 -14.28 -8.56
N ASN A 166 2.71 -13.69 -8.67
CA ASN A 166 2.86 -12.29 -9.12
C ASN A 166 2.47 -12.13 -10.60
N GLU A 167 2.86 -13.08 -11.46
CA GLU A 167 2.46 -13.10 -12.87
C GLU A 167 0.94 -13.18 -13.03
N LEU A 168 0.26 -13.93 -12.16
CA LEU A 168 -1.20 -13.96 -12.11
C LEU A 168 -1.78 -12.61 -11.68
N LYS A 169 -1.20 -11.94 -10.67
CA LYS A 169 -1.66 -10.60 -10.27
C LYS A 169 -1.48 -9.60 -11.39
N ASP A 170 -0.35 -9.63 -12.09
CA ASP A 170 -0.06 -8.72 -13.20
C ASP A 170 -1.01 -8.97 -14.38
N LYS A 171 -1.28 -10.24 -14.71
CA LYS A 171 -2.28 -10.59 -15.74
C LYS A 171 -3.70 -10.14 -15.36
N LEU A 172 -4.08 -10.22 -14.09
CA LEU A 172 -5.38 -9.74 -13.62
C LEU A 172 -5.48 -8.21 -13.64
N ARG A 173 -4.37 -7.48 -13.41
CA ARG A 173 -4.31 -6.03 -13.56
C ARG A 173 -4.40 -5.61 -15.03
N GLU A 174 -3.70 -6.30 -15.92
CA GLU A 174 -3.83 -6.07 -17.38
C GLU A 174 -5.29 -6.22 -17.84
N LEU A 175 -5.96 -7.31 -17.46
CA LEU A 175 -7.36 -7.53 -17.78
C LEU A 175 -8.27 -6.43 -17.20
N ARG A 176 -8.05 -6.04 -15.94
CA ARG A 176 -8.79 -4.94 -15.30
C ARG A 176 -8.65 -3.64 -16.09
N ASP A 177 -7.43 -3.32 -16.50
CA ASP A 177 -7.11 -2.08 -17.22
C ASP A 177 -7.70 -2.13 -18.65
N GLU A 178 -7.70 -3.28 -19.32
CA GLU A 178 -8.38 -3.50 -20.60
C GLU A 178 -9.90 -3.30 -20.49
N TRP A 179 -10.54 -3.83 -19.45
CA TRP A 179 -11.98 -3.61 -19.20
C TRP A 179 -12.29 -2.16 -18.85
N TYR A 180 -11.36 -1.48 -18.18
CA TYR A 180 -11.49 -0.08 -17.82
C TYR A 180 -11.52 0.83 -19.03
N VAL A 181 -10.64 0.59 -20.00
CA VAL A 181 -10.63 1.34 -21.28
C VAL A 181 -11.96 1.20 -22.03
N GLN A 182 -12.71 0.12 -21.82
CA GLN A 182 -13.99 -0.14 -22.47
C GLN A 182 -15.20 0.51 -21.74
N ARG A 183 -15.01 1.13 -20.57
CA ARG A 183 -16.08 1.72 -19.75
C ARG A 183 -15.86 3.22 -19.49
N PRO A 184 -16.22 4.09 -20.46
CA PRO A 184 -16.10 5.55 -20.31
C PRO A 184 -16.81 6.12 -19.09
N GLU A 185 -17.86 5.46 -18.60
CA GLU A 185 -18.64 5.83 -17.42
C GLU A 185 -17.84 5.75 -16.10
N LEU A 186 -16.71 5.03 -16.08
CA LEU A 186 -15.85 4.87 -14.90
C LEU A 186 -14.64 5.81 -14.89
N LEU A 187 -14.59 6.79 -15.79
CA LEU A 187 -13.45 7.71 -15.96
C LEU A 187 -13.01 8.41 -14.66
N LEU A 188 -13.92 8.61 -13.70
CA LEU A 188 -13.65 9.29 -12.43
C LEU A 188 -13.27 8.36 -11.27
N PHE A 189 -13.33 7.03 -11.44
CA PHE A 189 -13.19 6.05 -10.36
C PHE A 189 -11.96 5.14 -10.45
N GLY A 190 -11.19 5.24 -11.54
CA GLY A 190 -10.00 4.41 -11.79
C GLY A 190 -10.31 2.93 -12.10
N PRO A 191 -9.33 2.15 -12.56
CA PRO A 191 -9.50 0.71 -12.85
C PRO A 191 -9.99 -0.11 -11.63
N GLU A 192 -9.69 0.33 -10.41
CA GLU A 192 -10.09 -0.32 -9.16
C GLU A 192 -11.62 -0.36 -8.96
N ALA A 193 -12.37 0.53 -9.61
CA ALA A 193 -13.83 0.49 -9.64
C ALA A 193 -14.38 -0.74 -10.38
N ILE A 194 -13.59 -1.35 -11.27
CA ILE A 194 -13.95 -2.62 -11.91
C ILE A 194 -13.58 -3.79 -11.01
N MET A 195 -12.35 -3.80 -10.50
CA MET A 195 -11.88 -4.86 -9.62
C MET A 195 -10.80 -4.32 -8.67
N ALA A 196 -11.09 -4.35 -7.37
CA ALA A 196 -10.20 -3.86 -6.33
C ALA A 196 -8.92 -4.72 -6.20
N GLU A 197 -7.82 -4.14 -5.73
CA GLU A 197 -6.55 -4.85 -5.50
C GLU A 197 -6.68 -5.98 -4.45
N GLU A 198 -7.59 -5.82 -3.48
CA GLU A 198 -7.92 -6.84 -2.50
C GLU A 198 -8.57 -8.07 -3.16
N THR A 199 -9.39 -7.86 -4.19
CA THR A 199 -9.99 -8.94 -4.98
C THR A 199 -8.90 -9.69 -5.74
N ILE A 200 -7.99 -8.99 -6.42
CA ILE A 200 -6.84 -9.58 -7.14
C ILE A 200 -5.98 -10.40 -6.17
N THR A 201 -5.74 -9.87 -4.97
CA THR A 201 -4.99 -10.56 -3.91
C THR A 201 -5.75 -11.77 -3.36
N SER A 202 -7.08 -11.69 -3.25
CA SER A 202 -7.91 -12.84 -2.86
C SER A 202 -7.96 -13.92 -3.94
N ILE A 203 -7.94 -13.56 -5.23
CA ILE A 203 -7.87 -14.53 -6.34
C ILE A 203 -6.53 -15.26 -6.28
N GLU A 204 -5.42 -14.53 -6.19
CA GLU A 204 -4.08 -15.14 -6.14
C GLU A 204 -3.93 -16.08 -4.94
N SER A 205 -4.31 -15.64 -3.74
CA SER A 205 -4.20 -16.47 -2.54
C SER A 205 -5.06 -17.74 -2.57
N LYS A 206 -6.14 -17.75 -3.37
CA LYS A 206 -7.07 -18.88 -3.53
C LYS A 206 -6.96 -19.60 -4.87
N CYS A 207 -6.07 -19.18 -5.79
CA CYS A 207 -6.00 -19.67 -7.18
C CYS A 207 -5.85 -21.20 -7.29
N ARG A 208 -5.20 -21.83 -6.31
CA ARG A 208 -5.02 -23.29 -6.22
C ARG A 208 -6.27 -24.07 -5.85
N SER A 209 -7.30 -23.40 -5.33
CA SER A 209 -8.59 -23.98 -4.95
C SER A 209 -9.74 -23.58 -5.87
N ILE A 210 -9.51 -22.70 -6.84
CA ILE A 210 -10.51 -22.26 -7.81
C ILE A 210 -10.49 -23.22 -9.00
N HIS A 211 -11.50 -24.07 -9.15
CA HIS A 211 -11.57 -25.02 -10.27
C HIS A 211 -12.73 -24.76 -11.23
N SER A 212 -13.66 -23.89 -10.84
CA SER A 212 -14.84 -23.53 -11.63
C SER A 212 -15.23 -22.07 -11.40
N LEU A 213 -16.14 -21.57 -12.23
CA LEU A 213 -16.77 -20.26 -12.02
C LEU A 213 -17.47 -20.17 -10.67
N ASP A 214 -18.10 -21.26 -10.20
CA ASP A 214 -18.72 -21.31 -8.86
C ASP A 214 -17.72 -21.13 -7.73
N ASP A 215 -16.47 -21.59 -7.89
CA ASP A 215 -15.43 -21.36 -6.90
C ASP A 215 -14.92 -19.92 -6.92
N LEU A 216 -14.88 -19.30 -8.10
CA LEU A 216 -14.49 -17.91 -8.28
C LEU A 216 -15.55 -16.96 -7.72
N ASN A 217 -16.83 -17.23 -7.95
CA ASN A 217 -17.98 -16.44 -7.48
C ASN A 217 -18.12 -16.40 -5.94
N LYS A 218 -17.38 -17.25 -5.21
CA LYS A 218 -17.26 -17.18 -3.74
C LYS A 218 -16.30 -16.08 -3.27
N ILE A 219 -15.60 -15.41 -4.18
CA ILE A 219 -14.73 -14.28 -3.90
C ILE A 219 -15.51 -12.99 -4.12
N ASN A 220 -15.49 -12.11 -3.11
CA ASN A 220 -16.17 -10.82 -3.19
C ASN A 220 -15.46 -9.90 -4.19
N GLY A 221 -16.23 -9.12 -4.96
CA GLY A 221 -15.69 -8.10 -5.87
C GLY A 221 -15.26 -8.62 -7.24
N ILE A 222 -15.67 -9.83 -7.63
CA ILE A 222 -15.53 -10.34 -9.01
C ILE A 222 -16.60 -9.68 -9.90
N PRO A 223 -16.23 -9.10 -11.07
CA PRO A 223 -17.20 -8.57 -12.01
C PRO A 223 -18.07 -9.69 -12.61
N GLU A 224 -19.39 -9.48 -12.69
CA GLU A 224 -20.38 -10.49 -13.07
C GLU A 224 -20.15 -11.10 -14.47
N ASP A 225 -19.60 -10.32 -15.41
CA ASP A 225 -19.38 -10.70 -16.81
C ASP A 225 -17.93 -11.15 -17.11
N LYS A 226 -17.02 -11.12 -16.13
CA LYS A 226 -15.58 -11.32 -16.34
C LYS A 226 -15.00 -12.60 -15.76
N GLY A 227 -15.84 -13.44 -15.16
CA GLY A 227 -15.41 -14.68 -14.50
C GLY A 227 -14.66 -15.66 -15.42
N GLU A 228 -15.07 -15.78 -16.69
CA GLU A 228 -14.42 -16.68 -17.65
C GLU A 228 -12.99 -16.24 -18.00
N GLU A 229 -12.79 -14.95 -18.21
CA GLU A 229 -11.48 -14.36 -18.53
C GLU A 229 -10.51 -14.53 -17.34
N ILE A 230 -11.00 -14.31 -16.10
CA ILE A 230 -10.24 -14.52 -14.87
C ILE A 230 -9.88 -16.00 -14.69
N LEU A 231 -10.83 -16.90 -14.91
CA LEU A 231 -10.59 -18.34 -14.81
C LEU A 231 -9.60 -18.82 -15.89
N GLY A 232 -9.67 -18.25 -17.09
CA GLY A 232 -8.71 -18.46 -18.18
C GLY A 232 -7.29 -18.08 -17.78
N ALA A 233 -7.10 -16.88 -17.21
CA ALA A 233 -5.80 -16.41 -16.72
C ALA A 233 -5.23 -17.33 -15.62
N ILE A 234 -6.09 -17.79 -14.69
CA ILE A 234 -5.69 -18.76 -13.66
C ILE A 234 -5.26 -20.08 -14.29
N ASN A 235 -6.01 -20.59 -15.28
CA ASN A 235 -5.74 -21.89 -15.90
C ASN A 235 -4.46 -21.87 -16.75
N GLN A 236 -4.15 -20.74 -17.39
CA GLN A 236 -2.93 -20.57 -18.17
C GLN A 236 -1.68 -20.65 -17.31
N LEU A 237 -1.69 -20.01 -16.13
CA LEU A 237 -0.56 -19.98 -15.21
C LEU A 237 -0.55 -21.18 -14.26
N PHE A 238 -1.71 -21.69 -13.88
CA PHE A 238 -1.86 -22.85 -13.00
C PHE A 238 -2.72 -23.93 -13.66
N PRO A 239 -2.13 -24.85 -14.46
CA PRO A 239 -2.89 -25.92 -15.10
C PRO A 239 -3.65 -26.79 -14.08
N GLU A 240 -4.85 -27.23 -14.44
CA GLU A 240 -5.79 -27.91 -13.53
C GLU A 240 -5.20 -29.20 -12.91
N GLU A 241 -4.36 -29.92 -13.66
CA GLU A 241 -3.70 -31.16 -13.24
C GLU A 241 -2.77 -30.98 -12.04
N GLN A 242 -2.08 -29.83 -11.96
CA GLN A 242 -1.17 -29.50 -10.86
C GLN A 242 -1.92 -29.05 -9.59
N ARG A 243 -3.14 -28.50 -9.74
CA ARG A 243 -3.97 -28.04 -8.62
C ARG A 243 -4.78 -29.18 -7.96
N ARG A 244 -5.21 -30.18 -8.74
CA ARG A 244 -5.91 -31.38 -8.22
C ARG A 244 -5.03 -32.23 -7.28
N THR A 245 -3.73 -32.32 -7.52
CA THR A 245 -2.76 -33.04 -6.66
C THR A 245 -2.54 -32.35 -5.30
N ALA A 246 -2.57 -31.01 -5.26
CA ALA A 246 -2.47 -30.24 -4.01
C ALA A 246 -3.71 -30.41 -3.11
N ARG A 247 -4.91 -30.52 -3.71
CA ARG A 247 -6.18 -30.81 -3.02
C ARG A 247 -6.18 -32.21 -2.39
N ALA A 248 -5.60 -33.20 -3.08
CA ALA A 248 -5.43 -34.56 -2.55
C ALA A 248 -4.46 -34.64 -1.35
N ARG A 249 -3.36 -33.87 -1.38
CA ARG A 249 -2.40 -33.78 -0.26
C ARG A 249 -2.99 -33.11 1.00
N ARG A 250 -3.81 -32.06 0.84
CA ARG A 250 -4.49 -31.41 1.99
C ARG A 250 -5.54 -32.31 2.66
N ARG A 251 -6.21 -33.20 1.91
CA ARG A 251 -7.13 -34.19 2.50
C ARG A 251 -6.40 -35.25 3.33
N ARG A 252 -5.20 -35.71 2.92
CA ARG A 252 -4.38 -36.63 3.73
C ARG A 252 -3.82 -35.99 5.00
N GLY A 253 -3.44 -34.71 4.96
CA GLY A 253 -2.91 -33.98 6.12
C GLY A 253 -3.94 -33.68 7.23
N ARG A 254 -5.24 -33.54 6.90
CA ARG A 254 -6.30 -33.41 7.91
C ARG A 254 -6.64 -34.73 8.60
N GLY A 255 -6.47 -35.88 7.93
CA GLY A 255 -6.68 -37.20 8.54
C GLY A 255 -5.67 -37.53 9.64
N VAL A 256 -4.41 -37.08 9.49
CA VAL A 256 -3.35 -37.34 10.48
C VAL A 256 -3.50 -36.50 11.75
N ARG A 257 -4.06 -35.28 11.66
CA ARG A 257 -4.32 -34.43 12.84
C ARG A 257 -5.52 -34.90 13.68
N GLY A 258 -6.51 -35.57 13.08
CA GLY A 258 -7.60 -36.20 13.82
C GLY A 258 -7.13 -37.41 14.64
N ALA A 259 -6.29 -38.27 14.05
CA ALA A 259 -5.76 -39.46 14.73
C ALA A 259 -4.79 -39.15 15.89
N LEU A 260 -4.15 -37.97 15.91
CA LEU A 260 -3.25 -37.54 16.98
C LEU A 260 -3.98 -36.94 18.20
N GLN A 261 -5.25 -36.52 18.06
CA GLN A 261 -6.05 -36.04 19.19
C GLN A 261 -6.73 -37.16 19.98
N ASP A 262 -6.94 -38.34 19.36
CA ASP A 262 -7.52 -39.51 20.05
C ASP A 262 -6.49 -40.28 20.91
N ILE A 263 -5.18 -40.05 20.73
CA ILE A 263 -4.11 -40.75 21.48
C ILE A 263 -3.75 -40.03 22.80
N THR A 264 -4.11 -38.75 22.96
CA THR A 264 -3.78 -37.97 24.17
C THR A 264 -4.81 -38.02 25.29
N ASN A 265 -5.84 -38.87 25.19
CA ASN A 265 -6.89 -39.04 26.21
C ASN A 265 -6.92 -40.44 26.86
N ILE A 266 -5.84 -41.20 26.76
CA ILE A 266 -5.66 -42.44 27.53
C ILE A 266 -4.42 -42.27 28.40
N GLN A 267 -4.60 -41.67 29.59
CA GLN A 267 -3.94 -42.03 30.84
C GLN A 267 -4.53 -41.24 32.01
#